data_AF-A0A413G7Y4-F1
#
_entry.id   AF-A0A413G7Y4-F1
#
_cell.length_a   1.000
_cell.length_b   1.000
_cell.length_c   1.000
_cell.angle_alpha   90.00
_cell.angle_beta   90.00
_cell.angle_gamma   90.00
#
_symmetry.space_group_name_H-M   'P 1'
#
loop_
_entity.id
_entity.type
_entity.pdbx_description
1 polymer ?
#
loop_
_entity_poly.entity_id
_entity_poly.type
_entity_poly.pdbx_seq_one_letter_code
_entity_poly.pdbx_strand_id
1 'polypeptide(L)'
;MAALSSRFPDVEFQYEYADEDVGANVGRVDFLGGETIYEDIPGTHSKEAYEMAFDIMNCTADSYDLVFNEETQNYEYQEEMGMNME
;
A
#
# COMPACT_ATOMS: atom_id res chain seq x y z
N MET A 1 -16.10 1.58 -7.49
CA MET A 1 -15.43 1.64 -8.80
C MET A 1 -16.15 0.82 -9.87
N ALA A 2 -16.53 -0.45 -9.62
CA ALA A 2 -17.25 -1.33 -10.57
C ALA A 2 -18.41 -0.65 -11.33
N ALA A 3 -19.34 0.03 -10.65
CA ALA A 3 -20.45 0.72 -11.31
C ALA A 3 -20.00 1.84 -12.27
N LEU A 4 -18.86 2.49 -12.04
CA LEU A 4 -18.28 3.48 -12.95
C LEU A 4 -17.66 2.79 -14.17
N SER A 5 -16.90 1.71 -13.95
CA SER A 5 -16.33 0.90 -15.04
C SER A 5 -17.41 0.31 -15.95
N SER A 6 -18.55 -0.16 -15.41
CA SER A 6 -19.69 -0.62 -16.23
C SER A 6 -20.28 0.46 -17.14
N ARG A 7 -20.16 1.75 -16.77
CA ARG A 7 -20.66 2.87 -17.60
C ARG A 7 -19.73 3.18 -18.77
N PHE A 8 -18.46 2.79 -18.69
CA PHE A 8 -17.44 3.00 -19.71
C PHE A 8 -16.74 1.67 -19.99
N PRO A 9 -17.42 0.71 -20.65
CA PRO A 9 -16.98 -0.68 -20.68
C PRO A 9 -15.68 -0.93 -21.43
N ASP A 10 -15.29 -0.01 -22.33
CA ASP A 10 -14.05 -0.09 -23.11
C ASP A 10 -12.89 0.69 -22.45
N VAL A 11 -13.10 1.25 -21.25
CA VAL A 11 -12.09 2.00 -20.50
C VAL A 11 -11.63 1.18 -19.29
N GLU A 12 -10.32 0.99 -19.19
CA GLU A 12 -9.68 0.42 -18.00
C GLU A 12 -9.50 1.50 -16.93
N PHE A 13 -9.90 1.19 -15.70
CA PHE A 13 -9.73 2.05 -14.54
C PHE A 13 -8.75 1.41 -13.57
N GLN A 14 -7.64 2.09 -13.31
CA GLN A 14 -6.73 1.78 -12.22
C GLN A 14 -7.15 2.59 -10.98
N TYR A 15 -7.38 1.92 -9.87
CA TYR A 15 -7.75 2.55 -8.60
C TYR A 15 -6.75 2.16 -7.52
N GLU A 16 -6.00 3.15 -7.05
CA GLU A 16 -5.01 3.03 -5.98
C GLU A 16 -5.47 3.80 -4.75
N TYR A 17 -5.23 3.24 -3.57
CA TYR A 17 -5.59 3.84 -2.29
C TYR A 17 -4.56 3.50 -1.22
N ALA A 18 -4.36 4.44 -0.29
CA ALA A 18 -3.52 4.30 0.89
C ALA A 18 -4.11 5.15 2.02
N ASP A 19 -4.09 4.64 3.25
CA ASP A 19 -4.62 5.29 4.44
C ASP A 19 -3.53 6.11 5.17
N GLU A 20 -3.93 6.98 6.12
CA GLU A 20 -2.97 7.74 6.92
C GLU A 20 -2.15 6.87 7.89
N ASP A 21 -2.70 5.73 8.30
CA ASP A 21 -2.01 4.68 9.03
C ASP A 21 -1.16 3.88 8.03
N VAL A 22 0.05 4.39 7.78
CA VAL A 22 0.87 3.95 6.63
C VAL A 22 1.17 2.45 6.69
N GLY A 23 1.06 1.77 5.55
CA GLY A 23 1.19 0.31 5.48
C GLY A 23 -0.07 -0.45 5.92
N ALA A 24 -1.12 0.22 6.40
CA ALA A 24 -2.45 -0.35 6.57
C ALA A 24 -3.42 0.15 5.48
N ASN A 25 -4.42 -0.68 5.17
CA ASN A 25 -5.52 -0.32 4.25
C ASN A 25 -5.04 0.35 2.95
N VAL A 26 -4.08 -0.31 2.31
CA VAL A 26 -3.44 0.11 1.07
C VAL A 26 -3.67 -0.95 0.00
N GLY A 27 -3.82 -0.53 -1.25
CA GLY A 27 -3.99 -1.48 -2.34
C GLY A 27 -4.22 -0.83 -3.70
N ARG A 28 -4.22 -1.69 -4.70
CA ARG A 28 -4.58 -1.37 -6.07
C ARG A 28 -5.61 -2.37 -6.59
N VAL A 29 -6.62 -1.85 -7.29
CA VAL A 29 -7.61 -2.67 -8.00
C VAL A 29 -7.85 -2.07 -9.38
N ASP A 30 -7.71 -2.90 -10.42
CA ASP A 30 -7.99 -2.50 -11.79
C ASP A 30 -9.33 -3.08 -12.26
N PHE A 31 -10.10 -2.26 -12.99
CA PHE A 31 -11.46 -2.59 -13.44
C PHE A 31 -11.64 -2.39 -14.94
N LEU A 32 -12.34 -3.32 -15.60
CA LEU A 32 -12.75 -3.21 -17.01
C LEU A 32 -14.17 -3.75 -17.17
N GLY A 33 -15.05 -3.00 -17.85
CA GLY A 33 -16.42 -3.46 -18.09
C GLY A 33 -17.29 -3.61 -16.83
N GLY A 34 -16.83 -3.15 -15.66
CA GLY A 34 -17.48 -3.38 -14.36
C GLY A 34 -16.94 -4.56 -13.56
N GLU A 35 -16.00 -5.32 -14.11
CA GLU A 35 -15.38 -6.45 -13.43
C GLU A 35 -13.98 -6.06 -12.91
N THR A 36 -13.57 -6.64 -11.79
CA THR A 36 -12.17 -6.57 -11.34
C THR A 36 -11.32 -7.48 -12.22
N ILE A 37 -10.28 -6.93 -12.84
CA ILE A 37 -9.36 -7.68 -13.71
C ILE A 37 -7.99 -7.90 -13.06
N TYR A 38 -7.64 -7.09 -12.07
CA TYR A 38 -6.43 -7.22 -11.27
C TYR A 38 -6.67 -6.66 -9.86
N GLU A 39 -6.04 -7.29 -8.88
CA GLU A 39 -6.05 -6.88 -7.48
C GLU A 39 -4.68 -7.15 -6.89
N ASP A 40 -4.14 -6.14 -6.22
CA ASP A 40 -2.94 -6.22 -5.39
C ASP A 40 -3.23 -5.51 -4.07
N ILE A 41 -3.55 -6.30 -3.06
CA ILE A 41 -3.82 -5.84 -1.69
C ILE A 41 -2.80 -6.52 -0.79
N PRO A 42 -1.68 -5.86 -0.50
CA PRO A 42 -0.63 -6.44 0.34
C PRO A 42 -1.13 -6.62 1.78
N GLY A 43 -0.47 -7.51 2.52
CA GLY A 43 -0.80 -7.73 3.93
C GLY A 43 -0.50 -6.49 4.75
N THR A 44 -1.39 -6.14 5.69
CA THR A 44 -1.19 -5.00 6.61
C THR A 44 0.20 -5.03 7.24
N HIS A 45 0.90 -3.89 7.16
CA HIS A 45 2.27 -3.67 7.65
C HIS A 45 3.31 -4.64 7.07
N SER A 46 3.05 -5.25 5.91
CA SER A 46 4.12 -5.91 5.16
C SER A 46 5.00 -4.88 4.48
N LYS A 47 6.20 -5.31 4.05
CA LYS A 47 7.12 -4.47 3.28
C LYS A 47 6.43 -3.89 2.05
N GLU A 48 5.72 -4.73 1.31
CA GLU A 48 4.99 -4.36 0.10
C GLU A 48 3.88 -3.35 0.40
N ALA A 49 3.20 -3.46 1.55
CA ALA A 49 2.19 -2.49 1.96
C ALA A 49 2.80 -1.11 2.24
N TYR A 50 3.92 -1.06 2.94
CA TYR A 50 4.63 0.20 3.17
C TYR A 50 5.13 0.82 1.86
N GLU A 51 5.81 0.03 1.02
CA GLU A 51 6.34 0.50 -0.26
C GLU A 51 5.23 1.02 -1.18
N MET A 52 4.12 0.30 -1.29
CA MET A 52 2.96 0.74 -2.06
C MET A 52 2.35 2.04 -1.49
N ALA A 53 2.24 2.17 -0.17
CA ALA A 53 1.72 3.40 0.45
C ALA A 53 2.65 4.59 0.19
N PHE A 54 3.97 4.39 0.29
CA PHE A 54 4.97 5.43 0.01
C PHE A 54 4.88 5.93 -1.44
N ASP A 55 4.71 5.02 -2.39
CA ASP A 55 4.55 5.35 -3.80
C ASP A 55 3.25 6.12 -4.07
N ILE A 56 2.11 5.63 -3.56
CA ILE A 56 0.79 6.26 -3.75
C ILE A 56 0.75 7.66 -3.12
N MET A 57 1.29 7.80 -1.92
CA MET A 57 1.28 9.06 -1.16
C MET A 57 2.44 9.98 -1.52
N ASN A 58 3.36 9.53 -2.38
CA ASN A 58 4.57 10.23 -2.78
C ASN A 58 5.38 10.74 -1.57
N CYS A 59 5.65 9.83 -0.65
CA CYS A 59 6.39 10.06 0.59
C CYS A 59 7.48 8.98 0.79
N THR A 60 8.13 8.99 1.95
CA THR A 60 9.18 8.01 2.30
C THR A 60 8.97 7.49 3.71
N ALA A 61 9.64 6.40 4.07
CA ALA A 61 9.63 5.84 5.43
C ALA A 61 9.95 6.89 6.51
N ASP A 62 10.91 7.79 6.25
CA ASP A 62 11.28 8.89 7.16
C ASP A 62 10.11 9.83 7.49
N SER A 63 9.08 9.92 6.64
CA SER A 63 7.90 10.75 6.89
C SER A 63 7.02 10.22 8.04
N TYR A 64 7.25 8.96 8.44
CA TYR A 64 6.48 8.22 9.43
C TYR A 64 7.37 7.63 10.53
N ASP A 65 8.60 8.12 10.69
CA ASP A 65 9.59 7.59 11.66
C ASP A 65 9.83 6.07 11.52
N LEU A 66 9.74 5.55 10.29
CA LEU A 66 9.99 4.15 9.95
C LEU A 66 11.42 3.96 9.42
N VAL A 67 12.02 2.82 9.73
CA VAL A 67 13.33 2.40 9.22
C VAL A 67 13.24 0.97 8.71
N PHE A 68 13.93 0.68 7.60
CA PHE A 68 14.01 -0.68 7.08
C PHE A 68 14.93 -1.54 7.95
N ASN A 69 14.39 -2.65 8.45
CA ASN A 69 15.10 -3.68 9.18
C ASN A 69 15.57 -4.78 8.23
N GLU A 70 16.88 -4.91 8.03
CA GLU A 70 17.46 -5.96 7.20
C GLU A 70 17.28 -7.37 7.77
N GLU A 71 17.09 -7.53 9.08
CA GLU A 71 16.88 -8.84 9.70
C GLU A 71 15.46 -9.35 9.48
N THR A 72 14.46 -8.48 9.64
CA THR A 72 13.05 -8.84 9.44
C THR A 72 12.58 -8.64 8.00
N GLN A 73 13.41 -7.98 7.17
CA GLN A 73 13.11 -7.59 5.79
C GLN A 73 11.83 -6.76 5.69
N ASN A 74 11.60 -5.88 6.66
CA ASN A 74 10.40 -5.04 6.76
C ASN A 74 10.72 -3.66 7.36
N TYR A 75 9.75 -2.73 7.33
CA TYR A 75 9.86 -1.45 8.02
C TYR A 75 9.33 -1.55 9.45
N GLU A 76 10.06 -0.93 10.38
CA GLU A 76 9.74 -0.89 11.81
C GLU A 76 9.86 0.56 12.31
N TYR A 77 9.08 0.91 13.31
CA TYR A 77 9.19 2.23 13.94
C TYR A 77 10.55 2.37 14.63
N GLN A 78 11.16 3.55 14.55
CA GLN A 78 12.46 3.81 15.18
C GLN A 78 12.50 3.48 16.69
N GLU A 79 11.37 3.63 17.39
CA GLU A 79 11.26 3.28 18.81
C GLU A 79 11.37 1.77 19.07
N GLU A 80 10.83 0.92 18.18
CA GLU A 80 10.82 -0.54 18.33
C GLU A 80 12.23 -1.14 18.09
N MET A 81 13.00 -0.56 17.17
CA MET A 81 14.42 -0.91 16.94
C MET A 81 15.28 -0.77 18.20
N GLY A 82 15.04 0.29 19.00
CA GLY A 82 15.80 0.54 20.23
C GLY A 82 15.51 -0.49 21.34
N MET A 83 14.33 -1.11 21.33
CA MET A 83 13.93 -2.13 22.29
C MET A 83 14.45 -3.54 21.92
N ASN A 84 14.76 -3.78 20.64
CA ASN A 84 15.30 -5.06 20.15
C ASN A 84 16.82 -5.20 20.33
N MET A 85 17.50 -4.15 20.82
CA MET A 85 18.96 -4.13 21.05
C MET A 85 19.38 -4.31 22.53
N GLU A 86 18.45 -4.51 23.46
CA GLU A 86 18.71 -4.88 24.88
C GLU A 86 18.60 -6.39 25.14
#